data_AF-A0A6P6HBR6-F1
#
_entry.id   AF-A0A6P6HBR6-F1
#
_cell.length_a   1.000
_cell.length_b   1.000
_cell.length_c   1.000
_cell.angle_alpha   90.00
_cell.angle_beta   90.00
_cell.angle_gamma   90.00
#
_symmetry.space_group_name_H-M   'P 1'
#
loop_
_entity.id
_entity.type
_entity.pdbx_description
1 polymer ?
#
loop_
_entity_poly.entity_id
_entity_poly.type
_entity_poly.pdbx_seq_one_letter_code
_entity_poly.pdbx_strand_id
1 'polypeptide(L)'
;MTQIADLNGGPEVPGGPEDPLRRTGRFFGGLVRDIKRRYSHYPSDITDAFSPQVLATAIFIYFAALSPAITFGGLLGEKTFNHMGVSELLISTAAQGIIFSLLGAQPLLVVGFSGPLLVFEEAFFSFCSSNNLEYIVGRVWIGFWLVLLVVLIVAFEGSFLVQFISRYTQEIFSILISLIFISETFFKLIKIFQDHPLQKDYDYNVTTVPKPQAPLPNTALLSLVLMAGTFFLAMILRKFKNSSYFPGWLRRVIGDFGVPISILIMVLVDFSVKDTYTQKLSVPKGLSVSNSSVRGWIIHPLGLYSPFPIWMMFASVLPALLVFILIFLESQITTLLISKPERKMVKGSGFHLDLLLIIGMGGVGALFGLPWLSATTVRSITHANALTVMVKDSTPGAAPQIQSVREQRISGLLVAVLVGE
;
A
#
# COMPACT_ATOMS: atom_id res chain seq x y z
N MET A 1 0.33 15.72 -51.95
CA MET A 1 0.89 16.89 -51.25
C MET A 1 -0.05 17.23 -50.11
N THR A 2 0.09 16.51 -48.99
CA THR A 2 -0.43 16.85 -47.65
C THR A 2 0.26 15.90 -46.69
N GLN A 3 1.45 16.32 -46.24
CA GLN A 3 2.17 15.71 -45.12
C GLN A 3 1.31 15.90 -43.87
N ILE A 4 0.86 14.80 -43.28
CA ILE A 4 0.43 14.80 -41.88
C ILE A 4 1.72 14.70 -41.07
N ALA A 5 1.97 15.74 -40.29
CA ALA A 5 3.12 15.84 -39.40
C ALA A 5 3.12 14.70 -38.37
N ASP A 6 4.18 13.90 -38.38
CA ASP A 6 4.58 13.06 -37.26
C ASP A 6 4.95 13.97 -36.07
N LEU A 7 3.98 14.20 -35.20
CA LEU A 7 4.20 14.77 -33.86
C LEU A 7 4.38 13.62 -32.88
N ASN A 8 5.64 13.41 -32.50
CA ASN A 8 6.17 12.64 -31.37
C ASN A 8 5.13 12.17 -30.33
N GLY A 9 4.97 10.84 -30.21
CA GLY A 9 4.20 10.21 -29.14
C GLY A 9 3.65 8.83 -29.50
N GLY A 10 4.44 7.98 -30.17
CA GLY A 10 4.05 6.59 -30.40
C GLY A 10 4.07 5.79 -29.08
N PRO A 11 3.20 4.77 -28.90
CA PRO A 11 3.22 3.91 -27.73
C PRO A 11 4.61 3.25 -27.60
N GLU A 12 5.11 3.16 -26.37
CA GLU A 12 6.39 2.50 -26.06
C GLU A 12 6.39 1.08 -26.62
N VAL A 13 7.17 0.86 -27.69
CA VAL A 13 7.40 -0.47 -28.23
C VAL A 13 8.49 -1.13 -27.36
N PRO A 14 8.23 -2.31 -26.76
CA PRO A 14 9.25 -3.07 -26.05
C PRO A 14 10.47 -3.29 -26.96
N GLY A 15 11.68 -2.93 -26.51
CA GLY A 15 12.90 -3.03 -27.30
C GLY A 15 13.27 -1.80 -28.17
N GLY A 16 12.51 -0.70 -28.11
CA GLY A 16 12.89 0.57 -28.73
C GLY A 16 14.07 1.28 -28.03
N PRO A 17 14.67 2.33 -28.64
CA PRO A 17 15.72 3.13 -28.02
C PRO A 17 15.26 3.85 -26.74
N GLU A 18 13.94 4.05 -26.55
CA GLU A 18 13.34 4.68 -25.37
C GLU A 18 12.84 3.70 -24.30
N ASP A 19 13.11 2.39 -24.43
CA ASP A 19 12.68 1.38 -23.45
C ASP A 19 13.28 1.67 -22.06
N PRO A 20 12.47 1.95 -21.02
CA PRO A 20 12.91 2.30 -19.67
C PRO A 20 13.67 1.17 -18.95
N LEU A 21 13.62 -0.07 -19.46
CA LEU A 21 14.32 -1.23 -18.91
C LEU A 21 15.64 -1.57 -19.62
N ARG A 22 15.94 -0.91 -20.76
CA ARG A 22 17.21 -1.11 -21.47
C ARG A 22 18.38 -0.52 -20.68
N ARG A 23 19.48 -1.28 -20.57
CA ARG A 23 20.73 -0.83 -19.95
C ARG A 23 21.36 0.32 -20.73
N THR A 24 21.80 1.36 -20.02
CA THR A 24 22.57 2.46 -20.59
C THR A 24 24.08 2.22 -20.50
N GLY A 25 24.52 1.31 -19.60
CA GLY A 25 25.92 0.96 -19.42
C GLY A 25 26.76 2.02 -18.71
N ARG A 26 26.11 3.05 -18.14
CA ARG A 26 26.75 4.10 -17.32
C ARG A 26 26.33 3.95 -15.86
N PHE A 27 27.23 4.27 -14.94
CA PHE A 27 26.92 4.30 -13.52
C PHE A 27 25.78 5.29 -13.25
N PHE A 28 24.70 4.83 -12.60
CA PHE A 28 23.44 5.57 -12.42
C PHE A 28 22.73 6.02 -13.72
N GLY A 29 23.09 5.50 -14.89
CA GLY A 29 22.54 5.98 -16.16
C GLY A 29 21.03 5.74 -16.29
N GLY A 30 20.53 4.59 -15.83
CA GLY A 30 19.09 4.31 -15.73
C GLY A 30 18.33 5.32 -14.86
N LEU A 31 18.87 5.69 -13.70
CA LEU A 31 18.28 6.69 -12.79
C LEU A 31 18.18 8.07 -13.44
N VAL A 32 19.26 8.53 -14.08
CA VAL A 32 19.28 9.85 -14.75
C VAL A 32 18.29 9.88 -15.91
N ARG A 33 18.13 8.78 -16.64
CA ARG A 33 17.13 8.67 -17.71
C ARG A 33 15.72 8.79 -17.16
N ASP A 34 15.39 8.08 -16.09
CA ASP A 34 14.08 8.14 -15.44
C ASP A 34 13.74 9.57 -14.98
N ILE A 35 14.70 10.25 -14.35
CA ILE A 35 14.54 11.66 -13.91
C ILE A 35 14.31 12.58 -15.11
N LYS A 36 15.17 12.53 -16.12
CA LYS A 36 15.09 13.42 -17.28
C LYS A 36 13.76 13.26 -18.02
N ARG A 37 13.26 12.03 -18.10
CA ARG A 37 11.99 11.71 -18.77
C ARG A 37 10.78 12.16 -17.96
N ARG A 38 10.73 11.89 -16.66
CA ARG A 38 9.53 12.20 -15.87
C ARG A 38 9.42 13.68 -15.50
N TYR A 39 10.52 14.33 -15.16
CA TYR A 39 10.49 15.71 -14.65
C TYR A 39 10.11 16.74 -15.72
N SER A 40 10.31 16.45 -17.01
CA SER A 40 9.80 17.30 -18.10
C SER A 40 8.27 17.40 -18.10
N HIS A 41 7.58 16.36 -17.63
CA HIS A 41 6.11 16.30 -17.52
C HIS A 41 5.58 16.75 -16.15
N TYR A 42 6.44 17.18 -15.22
CA TYR A 42 6.02 17.59 -13.88
C TYR A 42 4.97 18.73 -13.87
N PRO A 43 5.12 19.81 -14.68
CA PRO A 43 4.11 20.88 -14.70
C PRO A 43 2.75 20.39 -15.21
N SER A 44 2.72 19.46 -16.18
CA SER A 44 1.47 18.92 -16.70
C SER A 44 0.77 17.99 -15.72
N ASP A 45 1.52 17.31 -14.83
CA ASP A 45 0.95 16.51 -13.74
C ASP A 45 0.12 17.37 -12.76
N ILE A 46 0.45 18.66 -12.60
CA ILE A 46 -0.31 19.59 -11.74
C ILE A 46 -1.55 20.11 -12.46
N THR A 47 -1.45 20.43 -13.75
CA THR A 47 -2.61 20.90 -14.53
C THR A 47 -3.65 19.78 -14.74
N ASP A 48 -3.20 18.55 -14.97
CA ASP A 48 -4.09 17.40 -15.23
C ASP A 48 -4.82 16.93 -13.96
N ALA A 49 -4.36 17.36 -12.79
CA ALA A 49 -5.03 17.10 -11.52
C ALA A 49 -6.34 17.88 -11.34
N PHE A 50 -6.56 18.97 -12.08
CA PHE A 50 -7.70 19.87 -11.88
C PHE A 50 -8.99 19.33 -12.53
N SER A 51 -9.42 18.15 -12.06
CA SER A 51 -10.64 17.50 -12.53
C SER A 51 -11.43 16.90 -11.38
N PRO A 52 -12.77 16.89 -11.46
CA PRO A 52 -13.62 16.33 -10.41
C PRO A 52 -13.38 14.82 -10.20
N GLN A 53 -12.93 14.12 -11.24
CA GLN A 53 -12.55 12.70 -11.17
C GLN A 53 -11.36 12.47 -10.23
N VAL A 54 -10.39 13.39 -10.19
CA VAL A 54 -9.20 13.29 -9.32
C VAL A 54 -9.59 13.44 -7.85
N LEU A 55 -10.49 14.38 -7.52
CA LEU A 55 -11.02 14.54 -6.16
C LEU A 55 -11.79 13.29 -5.71
N ALA A 56 -12.69 12.78 -6.54
CA ALA A 56 -13.43 11.55 -6.24
C ALA A 56 -12.49 10.36 -6.05
N THR A 57 -11.44 10.27 -6.87
CA THR A 57 -10.40 9.25 -6.75
C THR A 57 -9.62 9.39 -5.45
N ALA A 58 -9.21 10.61 -5.06
CA ALA A 58 -8.48 10.84 -3.82
C ALA A 58 -9.28 10.37 -2.59
N ILE A 59 -10.58 10.69 -2.54
CA ILE A 59 -11.46 10.24 -1.45
C ILE A 59 -11.61 8.71 -1.44
N PHE A 60 -11.81 8.10 -2.62
CA PHE A 60 -11.93 6.65 -2.73
C PHE A 60 -10.65 5.92 -2.29
N ILE A 61 -9.50 6.39 -2.77
CA ILE A 61 -8.20 5.78 -2.47
C ILE A 61 -7.77 6.05 -1.02
N TYR A 62 -8.18 7.18 -0.43
CA TYR A 62 -7.98 7.42 1.00
C TYR A 62 -8.58 6.29 1.85
N PHE A 63 -9.86 5.94 1.65
CA PHE A 63 -10.47 4.81 2.37
C PHE A 63 -9.82 3.47 2.03
N ALA A 64 -9.41 3.27 0.78
CA ALA A 64 -8.72 2.05 0.36
C ALA A 64 -7.28 1.94 0.91
N ALA A 65 -6.63 3.06 1.26
CA ALA A 65 -5.29 3.09 1.83
C ALA A 65 -5.31 3.03 3.36
N LEU A 66 -6.23 3.76 3.99
CA LEU A 66 -6.36 3.87 5.44
C LEU A 66 -6.76 2.55 6.09
N SER A 67 -7.76 1.85 5.55
CA SER A 67 -8.27 0.61 6.16
C SER A 67 -7.19 -0.49 6.31
N PRO A 68 -6.41 -0.81 5.25
CA PRO A 68 -5.25 -1.70 5.40
C PRO A 68 -4.16 -1.14 6.32
N ALA A 69 -3.89 0.17 6.30
CA ALA A 69 -2.88 0.76 7.16
C ALA A 69 -3.22 0.59 8.65
N ILE A 70 -4.48 0.83 9.04
CA ILE A 70 -4.90 0.60 10.43
C ILE A 70 -4.91 -0.90 10.76
N THR A 71 -5.42 -1.73 9.85
CA THR A 71 -5.50 -3.18 10.06
C THR A 71 -4.11 -3.81 10.23
N PHE A 72 -3.17 -3.48 9.35
CA PHE A 72 -1.80 -3.96 9.44
C PHE A 72 -1.07 -3.34 10.63
N GLY A 73 -1.32 -2.06 10.93
CA GLY A 73 -0.72 -1.39 12.09
C GLY A 73 -1.17 -2.02 13.41
N GLY A 74 -2.44 -2.43 13.51
CA GLY A 74 -2.98 -3.13 14.67
C GLY A 74 -2.38 -4.53 14.82
N LEU A 75 -2.30 -5.29 13.73
CA LEU A 75 -1.60 -6.57 13.73
C LEU A 75 -0.13 -6.43 14.10
N LEU A 76 0.55 -5.45 13.54
CA LEU A 76 1.96 -5.17 13.82
C LEU A 76 2.16 -4.83 15.30
N GLY A 77 1.25 -4.06 15.90
CA GLY A 77 1.21 -3.79 17.33
C GLY A 77 1.01 -5.05 18.16
N GLU A 78 0.04 -5.90 17.81
CA GLU A 78 -0.19 -7.17 18.51
C GLU A 78 1.01 -8.12 18.42
N LYS A 79 1.67 -8.20 17.26
CA LYS A 79 2.79 -9.12 17.00
C LYS A 79 4.12 -8.64 17.58
N THR A 80 4.31 -7.33 17.70
CA THR A 80 5.56 -6.72 18.22
C THR A 80 5.41 -6.18 19.64
N PHE A 81 4.35 -6.54 20.37
CA PHE A 81 4.05 -6.04 21.72
C PHE A 81 4.10 -4.49 21.80
N ASN A 82 3.53 -3.82 20.80
CA ASN A 82 3.49 -2.36 20.65
C ASN A 82 4.85 -1.66 20.55
N HIS A 83 5.94 -2.38 20.24
CA HIS A 83 7.20 -1.73 19.83
C HIS A 83 7.04 -0.97 18.50
N MET A 84 6.15 -1.46 17.64
CA MET A 84 5.73 -0.81 16.40
C MET A 84 4.25 -1.08 16.16
N GLY A 85 3.44 -0.05 15.93
CA GLY A 85 2.00 -0.21 15.80
C GLY A 85 1.37 0.72 14.78
N VAL A 86 0.13 1.13 15.06
CA VAL A 86 -0.70 1.90 14.12
C VAL A 86 -0.13 3.29 13.87
N SER A 87 0.32 4.00 14.91
CA SER A 87 0.86 5.36 14.78
C SER A 87 2.07 5.42 13.86
N GLU A 88 3.02 4.52 14.05
CA GLU A 88 4.25 4.46 13.26
C GLU A 88 3.93 4.14 11.81
N LEU A 89 2.98 3.23 11.58
CA LEU A 89 2.60 2.88 10.23
C LEU A 89 1.83 3.99 9.51
N LEU A 90 0.93 4.70 10.19
CA LEU A 90 0.23 5.85 9.61
C LEU A 90 1.20 6.97 9.25
N ILE A 91 2.08 7.34 10.17
CA ILE A 91 3.11 8.37 9.93
C ILE A 91 4.05 7.96 8.79
N SER A 92 4.49 6.69 8.79
CA SER A 92 5.33 6.18 7.70
C SER A 92 4.60 6.24 6.36
N THR A 93 3.34 5.81 6.31
CA THR A 93 2.54 5.80 5.08
C THR A 93 2.29 7.22 4.56
N ALA A 94 1.99 8.16 5.46
CA ALA A 94 1.78 9.57 5.11
C ALA A 94 3.08 10.22 4.62
N ALA A 95 4.16 10.15 5.40
CA ALA A 95 5.43 10.80 5.05
C ALA A 95 6.05 10.23 3.77
N GLN A 96 6.16 8.89 3.66
CA GLN A 96 6.68 8.25 2.46
C GLN A 96 5.75 8.47 1.26
N GLY A 97 4.43 8.48 1.47
CA GLY A 97 3.45 8.77 0.42
C GLY A 97 3.58 10.19 -0.14
N ILE A 98 3.78 11.20 0.73
CA ILE A 98 4.01 12.59 0.32
C ILE A 98 5.31 12.69 -0.49
N ILE A 99 6.42 12.18 0.06
CA ILE A 99 7.74 12.24 -0.58
C ILE A 99 7.70 11.50 -1.93
N PHE A 100 7.09 10.32 -1.98
CA PHE A 100 6.97 9.53 -3.20
C PHE A 100 6.07 10.21 -4.24
N SER A 101 4.93 10.79 -3.85
CA SER A 101 4.04 11.49 -4.79
C SER A 101 4.72 12.70 -5.44
N LEU A 102 5.59 13.38 -4.68
CA LEU A 102 6.35 14.54 -5.17
C LEU A 102 7.56 14.13 -6.02
N LEU A 103 8.33 13.11 -5.63
CA LEU A 103 9.62 12.80 -6.26
C LEU A 103 9.59 11.59 -7.19
N GLY A 104 8.58 10.73 -7.08
CA GLY A 104 8.44 9.47 -7.81
C GLY A 104 8.37 9.65 -9.32
N ALA A 105 8.85 8.64 -10.04
CA ALA A 105 8.71 8.51 -11.48
C ALA A 105 7.30 8.04 -11.87
N GLN A 106 6.67 7.17 -11.07
CA GLN A 106 5.28 6.75 -11.27
C GLN A 106 4.39 7.15 -10.06
N PRO A 107 3.80 8.36 -10.05
CA PRO A 107 3.00 8.85 -8.92
C PRO A 107 1.63 8.16 -8.78
N LEU A 108 1.25 7.28 -9.73
CA LEU A 108 0.08 6.42 -9.58
C LEU A 108 0.32 5.27 -8.58
N LEU A 109 1.57 4.96 -8.23
CA LEU A 109 1.87 3.96 -7.21
C LEU A 109 1.45 4.47 -5.83
N VAL A 110 0.71 3.61 -5.12
CA VAL A 110 0.32 3.85 -3.73
C VAL A 110 1.23 3.01 -2.84
N VAL A 111 2.13 3.71 -2.15
CA VAL A 111 3.06 3.12 -1.19
C VAL A 111 2.31 2.77 0.09
N GLY A 112 2.59 1.62 0.67
CA GLY A 112 2.12 1.27 2.00
C GLY A 112 2.56 -0.12 2.45
N PHE A 113 2.08 -0.54 3.61
CA PHE A 113 2.45 -1.84 4.17
C PHE A 113 1.78 -2.99 3.43
N SER A 114 2.46 -4.13 3.38
CA SER A 114 2.00 -5.36 2.74
C SER A 114 2.13 -6.57 3.68
N GLY A 115 1.38 -7.63 3.38
CA GLY A 115 1.40 -8.87 4.16
C GLY A 115 2.79 -9.51 4.29
N PRO A 116 3.59 -9.63 3.21
CA PRO A 116 4.95 -10.17 3.31
C PRO A 116 5.84 -9.40 4.28
N LEU A 117 5.70 -8.07 4.34
CA LEU A 117 6.43 -7.24 5.30
C LEU A 117 5.98 -7.54 6.73
N LEU A 118 4.68 -7.71 6.98
CA LEU A 118 4.15 -8.11 8.29
C LEU A 118 4.76 -9.43 8.78
N VAL A 119 4.79 -10.45 7.90
CA VAL A 119 5.37 -11.77 8.24
C VAL A 119 6.86 -11.65 8.55
N PHE A 120 7.59 -10.83 7.79
CA PHE A 120 8.99 -10.54 8.09
C PHE A 120 9.15 -9.89 9.47
N GLU A 121 8.32 -8.88 9.81
CA GLU A 121 8.38 -8.21 11.11
C GLU A 121 8.13 -9.17 12.27
N GLU A 122 7.13 -10.03 12.15
CA GLU A 122 6.81 -11.04 13.16
C GLU A 122 7.98 -12.02 13.36
N ALA A 123 8.55 -12.52 12.27
CA ALA A 123 9.69 -13.44 12.32
C ALA A 123 10.93 -12.77 12.92
N PHE A 124 11.24 -11.54 12.51
CA PHE A 124 12.40 -10.80 13.00
C PHE A 124 12.25 -10.41 14.48
N PHE A 125 11.05 -9.99 14.89
CA PHE A 125 10.76 -9.72 16.30
C PHE A 125 10.93 -10.97 17.17
N SER A 126 10.37 -12.11 16.75
CA SER A 126 10.50 -13.39 17.46
C SER A 126 11.98 -13.84 17.55
N PHE A 127 12.73 -13.69 16.47
CA PHE A 127 14.17 -13.96 16.44
C PHE A 127 14.94 -13.08 17.42
N CYS A 128 14.69 -11.76 17.42
CA CYS A 128 15.35 -10.84 18.33
C CYS A 128 15.01 -11.14 19.79
N SER A 129 13.73 -11.38 20.10
CA SER A 129 13.27 -11.72 21.46
C SER A 129 13.93 -13.01 21.98
N SER A 130 13.98 -14.05 21.14
CA SER A 130 14.59 -15.35 21.50
C SER A 130 16.09 -15.25 21.76
N ASN A 131 16.77 -14.30 21.13
CA ASN A 131 18.22 -14.10 21.26
C ASN A 131 18.59 -12.92 22.19
N ASN A 132 17.62 -12.35 22.92
CA ASN A 132 17.80 -11.16 23.77
C ASN A 132 18.44 -9.96 23.03
N LEU A 133 18.04 -9.75 21.78
CA LEU A 133 18.48 -8.63 20.95
C LEU A 133 17.42 -7.52 20.95
N GLU A 134 17.87 -6.27 20.97
CA GLU A 134 16.96 -5.13 20.77
C GLU A 134 16.43 -5.11 19.33
N TYR A 135 15.19 -5.56 19.15
CA TYR A 135 14.50 -5.62 17.87
C TYR A 135 14.59 -4.31 17.07
N ILE A 136 14.30 -3.18 17.73
CA ILE A 136 14.23 -1.88 17.05
C ILE A 136 15.61 -1.39 16.59
N VAL A 137 16.68 -1.75 17.28
CA VAL A 137 18.06 -1.41 16.89
C VAL A 137 18.53 -2.33 15.76
N GLY A 138 18.20 -3.63 15.84
CA GLY A 138 18.43 -4.56 14.73
C GLY A 138 17.73 -4.10 13.44
N ARG A 139 16.53 -3.52 13.56
CA ARG A 139 15.80 -2.90 12.45
C ARG A 139 16.57 -1.75 11.80
N VAL A 140 17.18 -0.88 12.60
CA VAL A 140 18.00 0.24 12.10
C VAL A 140 19.16 -0.29 11.25
N TRP A 141 19.84 -1.35 11.69
CA TRP A 141 20.92 -1.97 10.92
C TRP A 141 20.43 -2.60 9.62
N ILE A 142 19.28 -3.27 9.64
CA ILE A 142 18.61 -3.69 8.40
C ILE A 142 18.37 -2.50 7.47
N GLY A 143 17.89 -1.36 8.01
CA GLY A 143 17.69 -0.12 7.27
C GLY A 143 18.95 0.42 6.61
N PHE A 144 20.09 0.43 7.31
CA PHE A 144 21.38 0.83 6.72
C PHE A 144 21.78 -0.07 5.55
N TRP A 145 21.64 -1.39 5.71
CA TRP A 145 21.91 -2.34 4.63
C TRP A 145 20.94 -2.18 3.45
N LEU A 146 19.66 -1.87 3.70
CA LEU A 146 18.68 -1.58 2.64
C LEU A 146 19.10 -0.37 1.80
N VAL A 147 19.53 0.73 2.44
CA VAL A 147 20.02 1.93 1.72
C VAL A 147 21.26 1.59 0.89
N LEU A 148 22.21 0.83 1.46
CA LEU A 148 23.39 0.42 0.72
C LEU A 148 23.05 -0.47 -0.48
N LEU A 149 22.21 -1.50 -0.28
CA LEU A 149 21.80 -2.43 -1.32
C LEU A 149 21.07 -1.71 -2.47
N VAL A 150 20.15 -0.79 -2.15
CA VAL A 150 19.43 -0.05 -3.19
C VAL A 150 20.34 0.88 -3.98
N VAL A 151 21.27 1.57 -3.32
CA VAL A 151 22.24 2.44 -4.00
C VAL A 151 23.07 1.61 -4.97
N LEU A 152 23.59 0.45 -4.54
CA LEU A 152 24.35 -0.44 -5.42
C LEU A 152 23.51 -0.95 -6.60
N ILE A 153 22.31 -1.49 -6.34
CA ILE A 153 21.45 -2.04 -7.40
C ILE A 153 21.02 -0.97 -8.40
N VAL A 154 20.68 0.23 -7.95
CA VAL A 154 20.32 1.35 -8.84
C VAL A 154 21.53 1.82 -9.64
N ALA A 155 22.72 1.88 -9.03
CA ALA A 155 23.92 2.31 -9.70
C ALA A 155 24.37 1.36 -10.81
N PHE A 156 24.16 0.04 -10.63
CA PHE A 156 24.44 -1.02 -11.60
C PHE A 156 23.26 -1.39 -12.52
N GLU A 157 22.21 -0.56 -12.58
CA GLU A 157 21.04 -0.77 -13.44
C GLU A 157 20.35 -2.13 -13.23
N GLY A 158 20.21 -2.55 -11.96
CA GLY A 158 19.61 -3.83 -11.62
C GLY A 158 18.13 -3.94 -11.97
N SER A 159 17.43 -2.83 -12.23
CA SER A 159 16.06 -2.85 -12.76
C SER A 159 15.97 -3.52 -14.15
N PHE A 160 17.09 -3.74 -14.84
CA PHE A 160 17.14 -4.63 -16.02
C PHE A 160 16.57 -6.03 -15.73
N LEU A 161 16.73 -6.56 -14.50
CA LEU A 161 16.22 -7.89 -14.14
C LEU A 161 14.69 -7.99 -14.27
N VAL A 162 14.00 -6.85 -14.20
CA VAL A 162 12.54 -6.74 -14.24
C VAL A 162 11.98 -7.12 -15.61
N GLN A 163 12.77 -6.99 -16.69
CA GLN A 163 12.32 -7.40 -18.03
C GLN A 163 12.12 -8.93 -18.15
N PHE A 164 12.78 -9.71 -17.29
CA PHE A 164 12.62 -11.17 -17.29
C PHE A 164 11.33 -11.60 -16.57
N ILE A 165 10.63 -10.68 -15.93
CA ILE A 165 9.34 -10.94 -15.29
C ILE A 165 8.25 -11.00 -16.37
N SER A 166 7.98 -12.22 -16.81
CA SER A 166 6.94 -12.50 -17.79
C SER A 166 5.52 -12.16 -17.28
N ARG A 167 4.57 -11.99 -18.21
CA ARG A 167 3.14 -11.86 -17.89
C ARG A 167 2.64 -13.02 -17.01
N TYR A 168 3.11 -14.23 -17.28
CA TYR A 168 2.79 -15.43 -16.51
C TYR A 168 3.17 -15.28 -15.03
N THR A 169 4.39 -14.81 -14.76
CA THR A 169 4.87 -14.55 -13.39
C THR A 169 4.03 -13.47 -12.69
N GLN A 170 3.67 -12.39 -13.41
CA GLN A 170 2.87 -11.30 -12.86
C GLN A 170 1.46 -11.76 -12.46
N GLU A 171 0.81 -12.57 -13.30
CA GLU A 171 -0.54 -13.08 -13.03
C GLU A 171 -0.56 -14.06 -11.85
N ILE A 172 0.40 -14.98 -11.79
CA ILE A 172 0.55 -15.90 -10.64
C ILE A 172 0.75 -15.12 -9.35
N PHE A 173 1.63 -14.12 -9.36
CA PHE A 173 1.90 -13.30 -8.17
C PHE A 173 0.67 -12.51 -7.72
N SER A 174 -0.08 -11.94 -8.68
CA SER A 174 -1.34 -11.23 -8.39
C SER A 174 -2.40 -12.14 -7.79
N ILE A 175 -2.54 -13.38 -8.29
CA ILE A 175 -3.48 -14.38 -7.76
C ILE A 175 -3.05 -14.80 -6.35
N LEU A 176 -1.76 -15.06 -6.14
CA LEU A 176 -1.20 -15.44 -4.84
C LEU A 176 -1.47 -14.38 -3.77
N ILE A 177 -1.17 -13.11 -4.05
CA ILE A 177 -1.46 -12.00 -3.13
C ILE A 177 -2.95 -11.93 -2.82
N SER A 178 -3.80 -12.04 -3.85
CA SER A 178 -5.25 -12.00 -3.68
C SER A 178 -5.74 -13.13 -2.78
N LEU A 179 -5.20 -14.34 -2.95
CA LEU A 179 -5.52 -15.51 -2.13
C LEU A 179 -5.08 -15.30 -0.68
N ILE A 180 -3.85 -14.83 -0.44
CA ILE A 180 -3.34 -14.53 0.90
C ILE A 180 -4.22 -13.51 1.62
N PHE A 181 -4.60 -12.41 0.96
CA PHE A 181 -5.46 -11.38 1.56
C PHE A 181 -6.84 -11.92 1.94
N ILE A 182 -7.45 -12.74 1.07
CA ILE A 182 -8.75 -13.36 1.35
C ILE A 182 -8.62 -14.31 2.55
N SER A 183 -7.63 -15.21 2.52
CA SER A 183 -7.38 -16.17 3.60
C SER A 183 -7.12 -15.47 4.94
N GLU A 184 -6.30 -14.43 4.97
CA GLU A 184 -5.99 -13.70 6.20
C GLU A 184 -7.22 -13.00 6.79
N THR A 185 -8.11 -12.48 5.94
CA THR A 185 -9.38 -11.89 6.40
C THR A 185 -10.25 -12.92 7.11
N PHE A 186 -10.33 -14.15 6.58
CA PHE A 186 -11.05 -15.24 7.25
C PHE A 186 -10.34 -15.74 8.51
N PHE A 187 -9.00 -15.82 8.52
CA PHE A 187 -8.26 -16.17 9.74
C PHE A 187 -8.52 -15.18 10.88
N LYS A 188 -8.62 -13.87 10.58
CA LYS A 188 -9.01 -12.86 11.58
C LYS A 188 -10.42 -13.07 12.09
N LEU A 189 -11.38 -13.35 11.21
CA LEU A 189 -12.74 -13.66 11.64
C LEU A 189 -12.75 -14.90 12.54
N ILE A 190 -12.03 -15.96 12.18
CA ILE A 190 -11.90 -17.17 13.00
C ILE A 190 -11.26 -16.86 14.35
N LYS A 191 -10.21 -16.02 14.40
CA LYS A 191 -9.61 -15.56 15.65
C LYS A 191 -10.63 -14.83 16.55
N ILE A 192 -11.50 -13.99 16.00
CA ILE A 192 -12.59 -13.36 16.76
C ILE A 192 -13.55 -14.42 17.34
N PHE A 193 -13.86 -15.48 16.60
CA PHE A 193 -14.65 -16.61 17.08
C PHE A 193 -13.92 -17.44 18.16
N GLN A 194 -12.59 -17.47 18.15
CA GLN A 194 -11.78 -18.12 19.19
C GLN A 194 -11.68 -17.26 20.45
N ASP A 195 -11.53 -15.94 20.30
CA ASP A 195 -11.49 -14.98 21.42
C ASP A 195 -12.86 -14.82 22.10
N HIS A 196 -13.94 -14.96 21.32
CA HIS A 196 -15.33 -14.86 21.78
C HIS A 196 -16.17 -16.07 21.32
N PRO A 197 -15.92 -17.28 21.88
CA PRO A 197 -16.62 -18.50 21.50
C PRO A 197 -18.11 -18.45 21.79
N LEU A 198 -18.90 -19.15 20.97
CA LEU A 198 -20.33 -19.29 21.15
C LEU A 198 -20.64 -20.28 22.27
N GLN A 199 -20.84 -19.76 23.48
CA GLN A 199 -21.21 -20.50 24.67
C GLN A 199 -22.66 -20.20 25.08
N LYS A 200 -23.24 -21.05 25.95
CA LYS A 200 -24.58 -20.82 26.51
C LYS A 200 -24.53 -19.92 27.73
N ASP A 201 -23.52 -20.13 28.57
CA ASP A 201 -23.28 -19.39 29.80
C ASP A 201 -22.08 -18.47 29.60
N TYR A 202 -22.21 -17.21 29.99
CA TYR A 202 -21.13 -16.22 29.97
C TYR A 202 -21.00 -15.59 31.34
N ASP A 203 -19.79 -15.17 31.68
CA ASP A 203 -19.59 -14.25 32.79
C ASP A 203 -19.97 -12.83 32.34
N TYR A 204 -20.84 -12.17 33.08
CA TYR A 204 -21.34 -10.83 32.78
C TYR A 204 -20.45 -9.73 33.39
N ASN A 205 -19.56 -10.09 34.33
CA ASN A 205 -18.71 -9.16 35.07
C ASN A 205 -17.33 -8.99 34.41
N VAL A 206 -17.31 -8.67 33.11
CA VAL A 206 -16.07 -8.54 32.34
C VAL A 206 -15.67 -7.08 32.20
N THR A 207 -14.43 -6.77 32.57
CA THR A 207 -13.80 -5.49 32.25
C THR A 207 -13.52 -5.41 30.74
N THR A 208 -14.16 -4.47 30.06
CA THR A 208 -14.10 -4.33 28.59
C THR A 208 -13.05 -3.31 28.12
N VAL A 209 -12.44 -2.56 29.04
CA VAL A 209 -11.49 -1.48 28.73
C VAL A 209 -10.10 -1.86 29.26
N PRO A 210 -9.01 -1.80 28.45
CA PRO A 210 -8.95 -1.36 27.04
C PRO A 210 -9.27 -2.46 26.01
N LYS A 211 -9.24 -3.74 26.40
CA LYS A 211 -9.63 -4.93 25.61
C LYS A 211 -10.35 -5.90 26.55
N PRO A 212 -11.36 -6.66 26.09
CA PRO A 212 -12.05 -7.64 26.95
C PRO A 212 -11.06 -8.67 27.51
N GLN A 213 -11.10 -8.88 28.82
CA GLN A 213 -10.27 -9.88 29.51
C GLN A 213 -10.89 -11.29 29.48
N ALA A 214 -12.12 -11.41 28.98
CA ALA A 214 -12.85 -12.68 28.88
C ALA A 214 -13.76 -12.70 27.62
N PRO A 215 -14.24 -13.89 27.21
CA PRO A 215 -15.22 -14.05 26.15
C PRO A 215 -16.49 -13.23 26.39
N LEU A 216 -16.98 -12.55 25.35
CA LEU A 216 -18.21 -11.77 25.41
C LEU A 216 -19.28 -12.40 24.51
N PRO A 217 -20.55 -12.43 24.95
CA PRO A 217 -21.64 -12.98 24.14
C PRO A 217 -21.87 -12.18 22.87
N ASN A 218 -22.38 -12.85 21.83
CA ASN A 218 -22.85 -12.29 20.55
C ASN A 218 -21.84 -11.46 19.72
N THR A 219 -20.65 -11.19 20.24
CA THR A 219 -19.60 -10.40 19.60
C THR A 219 -19.13 -11.03 18.29
N ALA A 220 -18.91 -12.35 18.29
CA ALA A 220 -18.45 -13.09 17.11
C ALA A 220 -19.49 -13.09 15.98
N LEU A 221 -20.78 -13.32 16.32
CA LEU A 221 -21.87 -13.30 15.33
C LEU A 221 -22.08 -11.91 14.73
N LEU A 222 -22.09 -10.87 15.57
CA LEU A 222 -22.22 -9.50 15.10
C LEU A 222 -21.05 -9.11 14.17
N SER A 223 -19.82 -9.51 14.52
CA SER A 223 -18.63 -9.29 13.68
C SER A 223 -18.76 -9.97 12.30
N LEU A 224 -19.30 -11.20 12.26
CA LEU A 224 -19.58 -11.91 11.01
C LEU A 224 -20.64 -11.20 10.17
N VAL A 225 -21.73 -10.73 10.80
CA VAL A 225 -22.80 -10.00 10.12
C VAL A 225 -22.29 -8.68 9.55
N LEU A 226 -21.48 -7.91 10.29
CA LEU A 226 -20.89 -6.67 9.82
C LEU A 226 -19.92 -6.91 8.66
N MET A 227 -19.06 -7.93 8.73
CA MET A 227 -18.16 -8.30 7.63
C MET A 227 -18.93 -8.71 6.37
N ALA A 228 -19.87 -9.65 6.49
CA ALA A 228 -20.65 -10.13 5.36
C ALA A 228 -21.53 -9.02 4.77
N GLY A 229 -22.20 -8.24 5.63
CA GLY A 229 -23.03 -7.11 5.24
C GLY A 229 -22.26 -6.06 4.45
N THR A 230 -21.06 -5.68 4.92
CA THR A 230 -20.20 -4.73 4.21
C THR A 230 -19.79 -5.27 2.84
N PHE A 231 -19.39 -6.55 2.77
CA PHE A 231 -18.97 -7.19 1.51
C PHE A 231 -20.12 -7.27 0.49
N PHE A 232 -21.28 -7.77 0.90
CA PHE A 232 -22.44 -7.90 0.01
C PHE A 232 -22.93 -6.54 -0.48
N LEU A 233 -23.02 -5.55 0.41
CA LEU A 233 -23.44 -4.20 0.06
C LEU A 233 -22.46 -3.55 -0.95
N ALA A 234 -21.15 -3.70 -0.72
CA ALA A 234 -20.14 -3.18 -1.63
C ALA A 234 -20.21 -3.86 -3.01
N MET A 235 -20.45 -5.18 -3.04
CA MET A 235 -20.61 -5.92 -4.28
C MET A 235 -21.89 -5.55 -5.03
N ILE A 236 -23.00 -5.30 -4.32
CA ILE A 236 -24.25 -4.83 -4.91
C ILE A 236 -24.06 -3.43 -5.52
N LEU A 237 -23.48 -2.50 -4.77
CA LEU A 237 -23.20 -1.13 -5.26
C LEU A 237 -22.22 -1.13 -6.44
N ARG A 238 -21.25 -2.05 -6.46
CA ARG A 238 -20.35 -2.23 -7.61
C ARG A 238 -21.09 -2.76 -8.84
N LYS A 239 -21.99 -3.75 -8.69
CA LYS A 239 -22.84 -4.23 -9.79
C LYS A 239 -23.82 -3.15 -10.26
N PHE A 240 -24.31 -2.33 -9.33
CA PHE A 240 -25.21 -1.22 -9.61
C PHE A 240 -24.60 -0.20 -10.58
N LYS A 241 -23.27 0.01 -10.56
CA LYS A 241 -22.54 0.83 -11.55
C LYS A 241 -22.88 0.51 -13.01
N ASN A 242 -23.15 -0.76 -13.31
CA ASN A 242 -23.43 -1.26 -14.67
C ASN A 242 -24.92 -1.55 -14.91
N SER A 243 -25.78 -1.35 -13.92
CA SER A 243 -27.20 -1.68 -13.97
C SER A 243 -28.03 -0.67 -14.77
N SER A 244 -29.10 -1.06 -15.46
CA SER A 244 -29.94 -0.13 -16.22
C SER A 244 -30.72 0.88 -15.36
N TYR A 245 -30.79 0.66 -14.04
CA TYR A 245 -31.48 1.56 -13.11
C TYR A 245 -30.69 2.86 -12.87
N PHE A 246 -31.41 3.98 -12.73
CA PHE A 246 -30.94 5.36 -12.49
C PHE A 246 -30.20 6.07 -13.66
N PRO A 247 -30.17 7.42 -13.64
CA PRO A 247 -29.40 8.20 -14.61
C PRO A 247 -27.91 7.83 -14.59
N GLY A 248 -27.29 7.79 -15.77
CA GLY A 248 -25.93 7.27 -15.93
C GLY A 248 -24.82 8.02 -15.17
N TRP A 249 -25.04 9.29 -14.79
CA TRP A 249 -24.10 10.04 -13.95
C TRP A 249 -24.20 9.59 -12.48
N LEU A 250 -25.41 9.50 -11.92
CA LEU A 250 -25.66 9.12 -10.54
C LEU A 250 -25.25 7.66 -10.27
N ARG A 251 -25.55 6.75 -11.21
CA ARG A 251 -25.15 5.34 -11.14
C ARG A 251 -23.63 5.16 -11.09
N ARG A 252 -22.87 5.98 -11.82
CA ARG A 252 -21.40 5.97 -11.79
C ARG A 252 -20.89 6.42 -10.43
N VAL A 253 -21.39 7.54 -9.92
CA VAL A 253 -21.02 8.05 -8.58
C VAL A 253 -21.32 7.02 -7.50
N ILE A 254 -22.54 6.50 -7.41
CA ILE A 254 -22.91 5.50 -6.39
C ILE A 254 -22.06 4.23 -6.51
N GLY A 255 -21.77 3.79 -7.73
CA GLY A 255 -20.92 2.63 -7.98
C GLY A 255 -19.45 2.83 -7.59
N ASP A 256 -18.91 4.03 -7.85
CA ASP A 256 -17.53 4.39 -7.52
C ASP A 256 -17.34 4.62 -6.01
N PHE A 257 -18.36 5.16 -5.32
CA PHE A 257 -18.39 5.32 -3.87
C PHE A 257 -18.97 4.09 -3.12
N GLY A 258 -19.17 2.97 -3.82
CA GLY A 258 -19.84 1.81 -3.25
C GLY A 258 -19.15 1.24 -2.00
N VAL A 259 -17.81 1.20 -1.97
CA VAL A 259 -17.06 0.72 -0.80
C VAL A 259 -17.20 1.67 0.41
N PRO A 260 -16.90 2.98 0.30
CA PRO A 260 -17.13 3.93 1.40
C PRO A 260 -18.57 3.96 1.93
N ILE A 261 -19.56 3.96 1.04
CA ILE A 261 -20.99 3.95 1.43
C ILE A 261 -21.31 2.67 2.22
N SER A 262 -20.77 1.52 1.81
CA SER A 262 -20.98 0.26 2.52
C SER A 262 -20.40 0.28 3.93
N ILE A 263 -19.19 0.84 4.07
CA ILE A 263 -18.53 1.01 5.37
C ILE A 263 -19.38 1.94 6.25
N LEU A 264 -19.80 3.10 5.73
CA LEU A 264 -20.63 4.07 6.49
C LEU A 264 -21.91 3.42 7.02
N ILE A 265 -22.64 2.68 6.16
CA ILE A 265 -23.89 2.02 6.54
C ILE A 265 -23.64 0.98 7.65
N MET A 266 -22.61 0.15 7.52
CA MET A 266 -22.33 -0.90 8.52
C MET A 266 -21.78 -0.32 9.82
N VAL A 267 -21.06 0.80 9.78
CA VAL A 267 -20.69 1.57 10.98
C VAL A 267 -21.92 2.13 11.69
N LEU A 268 -22.93 2.61 10.95
CA LEU A 268 -24.20 3.07 11.55
C LEU A 268 -24.99 1.91 12.17
N VAL A 269 -24.96 0.72 11.55
CA VAL A 269 -25.55 -0.50 12.13
C VAL A 269 -24.85 -0.86 13.45
N ASP A 270 -23.51 -0.90 13.46
CA ASP A 270 -22.72 -1.14 14.68
C ASP A 270 -23.01 -0.08 15.77
N PHE A 271 -23.10 1.19 15.39
CA PHE A 271 -23.41 2.28 16.32
C PHE A 271 -24.82 2.17 16.94
N SER A 272 -25.77 1.58 16.20
CA SER A 272 -27.14 1.37 16.67
C SER A 272 -27.25 0.20 17.66
N VAL A 273 -26.34 -0.79 17.56
CA VAL A 273 -26.28 -1.96 18.47
C VAL A 273 -25.35 -1.64 19.65
N LYS A 274 -25.90 -1.09 20.73
CA LYS A 274 -25.11 -0.67 21.90
C LYS A 274 -24.81 -1.79 22.90
N ASP A 275 -25.57 -2.88 22.85
CA ASP A 275 -25.56 -3.93 23.89
C ASP A 275 -24.52 -5.03 23.62
N THR A 276 -23.78 -4.95 22.52
CA THR A 276 -22.80 -5.97 22.13
C THR A 276 -21.47 -5.30 21.81
N TYR A 277 -20.39 -5.84 22.38
CA TYR A 277 -19.05 -5.38 22.06
C TYR A 277 -18.68 -5.77 20.62
N THR A 278 -17.97 -4.88 19.95
CA THR A 278 -17.32 -5.13 18.67
C THR A 278 -15.90 -4.63 18.72
N GLN A 279 -14.97 -5.34 18.07
CA GLN A 279 -13.58 -4.91 18.00
C GLN A 279 -13.49 -3.66 17.12
N LYS A 280 -13.15 -2.53 17.74
CA LYS A 280 -13.04 -1.23 17.08
C LYS A 280 -11.57 -0.88 16.82
N LEU A 281 -11.36 -0.05 15.80
CA LEU A 281 -10.05 0.47 15.46
C LEU A 281 -9.56 1.38 16.60
N SER A 282 -8.49 1.00 17.29
CA SER A 282 -7.85 1.85 18.28
C SER A 282 -6.80 2.74 17.61
N VAL A 283 -7.19 3.95 17.23
CA VAL A 283 -6.24 4.98 16.79
C VAL A 283 -5.73 5.71 18.03
N PRO A 284 -4.40 5.81 18.25
CA PRO A 284 -3.85 6.54 19.37
C PRO A 284 -4.28 8.02 19.29
N LYS A 285 -4.63 8.61 20.44
CA LYS A 285 -4.94 10.05 20.52
C LYS A 285 -3.62 10.83 20.43
N GLY A 286 -3.26 11.26 19.23
CA GLY A 286 -2.10 12.12 18.94
C GLY A 286 -0.88 11.39 18.37
N LEU A 287 0.11 12.17 17.92
CA LEU A 287 1.38 11.73 17.32
C LEU A 287 2.35 11.18 18.38
N SER A 288 1.95 10.11 19.07
CA SER A 288 2.79 9.39 20.02
C SER A 288 3.18 8.02 19.47
N VAL A 289 4.35 7.54 19.88
CA VAL A 289 4.81 6.17 19.62
C VAL A 289 3.84 5.21 20.31
N SER A 290 3.58 4.04 19.69
CA SER A 290 2.64 3.04 20.22
C SER A 290 2.97 2.64 21.67
N ASN A 291 4.25 2.68 22.05
CA ASN A 291 4.69 2.55 23.43
C ASN A 291 5.77 3.60 23.77
N SER A 292 5.32 4.75 24.27
CA SER A 292 6.17 5.87 24.69
C SER A 292 7.06 5.58 25.90
N SER A 293 6.77 4.52 26.67
CA SER A 293 7.61 4.10 27.80
C SER A 293 8.84 3.32 27.36
N VAL A 294 8.83 2.79 26.13
CA VAL A 294 9.84 1.84 25.61
C VAL A 294 10.75 2.46 24.55
N ARG A 295 10.44 3.61 23.97
CA ARG A 295 11.37 4.35 23.10
C ARG A 295 10.87 5.75 22.72
N GLY A 296 11.81 6.58 22.29
CA GLY A 296 11.53 7.78 21.50
C GLY A 296 11.42 7.49 20.00
N TRP A 297 11.29 8.57 19.22
CA TRP A 297 11.25 8.51 17.75
C TRP A 297 12.61 8.16 17.15
N ILE A 298 13.70 8.75 17.64
CA ILE A 298 15.05 8.48 17.10
C ILE A 298 15.67 7.29 17.84
N ILE A 299 16.16 6.30 17.08
CA ILE A 299 16.81 5.12 17.63
C ILE A 299 18.31 5.22 17.45
N HIS A 300 19.05 5.05 18.56
CA HIS A 300 20.49 5.03 18.51
C HIS A 300 21.00 3.66 17.99
N PRO A 301 21.85 3.62 16.95
CA PRO A 301 22.23 2.38 16.28
C PRO A 301 23.12 1.47 17.14
N LEU A 302 23.73 1.98 18.22
CA LEU A 302 24.54 1.18 19.13
C LEU A 302 23.74 0.53 20.27
N GLY A 303 22.43 0.73 20.33
CA GLY A 303 21.60 0.27 21.45
C GLY A 303 20.86 1.42 22.13
N LEU A 304 19.65 1.14 22.64
CA LEU A 304 18.89 2.05 23.51
C LEU A 304 19.10 1.72 24.99
N TYR A 305 19.00 0.43 25.35
CA TYR A 305 19.06 -0.03 26.75
C TYR A 305 20.32 -0.86 27.02
N SER A 306 20.83 -1.53 26.01
CA SER A 306 21.95 -2.46 26.04
C SER A 306 22.81 -2.26 24.78
N PRO A 307 24.13 -2.46 24.87
CA PRO A 307 25.00 -2.36 23.71
C PRO A 307 24.62 -3.43 22.69
N PHE A 308 24.24 -3.00 21.49
CA PHE A 308 23.85 -3.91 20.42
C PHE A 308 25.09 -4.68 19.91
N PRO A 309 25.01 -6.01 19.73
CA PRO A 309 26.19 -6.79 19.39
C PRO A 309 26.68 -6.52 17.96
N ILE A 310 27.98 -6.23 17.84
CA ILE A 310 28.62 -5.87 16.56
C ILE A 310 28.45 -6.96 15.50
N TRP A 311 28.55 -8.24 15.88
CA TRP A 311 28.36 -9.35 14.93
C TRP A 311 26.97 -9.31 14.28
N MET A 312 25.94 -8.91 15.03
CA MET A 312 24.57 -8.81 14.55
C MET A 312 24.38 -7.59 13.63
N MET A 313 25.13 -6.51 13.85
CA MET A 313 25.16 -5.35 12.96
C MET A 313 25.55 -5.77 11.54
N PHE A 314 26.58 -6.60 11.40
CA PHE A 314 26.99 -7.16 10.10
C PHE A 314 26.05 -8.26 9.61
N ALA A 315 25.63 -9.19 10.49
CA ALA A 315 24.74 -10.29 10.12
C ALA A 315 23.37 -9.81 9.61
N SER A 316 22.94 -8.61 10.02
CA SER A 316 21.68 -7.99 9.57
C SER A 316 21.61 -7.71 8.06
N VAL A 317 22.73 -7.84 7.31
CA VAL A 317 22.72 -7.82 5.84
C VAL A 317 21.84 -8.94 5.26
N LEU A 318 21.75 -10.09 5.93
CA LEU A 318 20.96 -11.24 5.46
C LEU A 318 19.45 -10.96 5.53
N PRO A 319 18.87 -10.55 6.68
CA PRO A 319 17.48 -10.11 6.72
C PRO A 319 17.24 -8.87 5.84
N ALA A 320 18.20 -7.96 5.70
CA ALA A 320 18.07 -6.83 4.79
C ALA A 320 17.97 -7.25 3.33
N LEU A 321 18.74 -8.25 2.89
CA LEU A 321 18.64 -8.80 1.55
C LEU A 321 17.26 -9.42 1.30
N LEU A 322 16.69 -10.10 2.30
CA LEU A 322 15.33 -10.65 2.21
C LEU A 322 14.29 -9.53 2.05
N VAL A 323 14.32 -8.50 2.91
CA VAL A 323 13.40 -7.35 2.81
C VAL A 323 13.58 -6.61 1.49
N PHE A 324 14.83 -6.45 1.04
CA PHE A 324 15.16 -5.85 -0.25
C PHE A 324 14.47 -6.60 -1.39
N ILE A 325 14.62 -7.93 -1.44
CA ILE A 325 14.02 -8.77 -2.48
C ILE A 325 12.48 -8.66 -2.43
N LEU A 326 11.87 -8.67 -1.24
CA LEU A 326 10.42 -8.52 -1.10
C LEU A 326 9.92 -7.18 -1.65
N ILE A 327 10.52 -6.06 -1.22
CA ILE A 327 10.12 -4.72 -1.67
C ILE A 327 10.43 -4.53 -3.16
N PHE A 328 11.57 -5.05 -3.64
CA PHE A 328 11.96 -5.02 -5.04
C PHE A 328 10.93 -5.75 -5.90
N LEU A 329 10.63 -7.02 -5.60
CA LEU A 329 9.68 -7.79 -6.38
C LEU A 329 8.29 -7.16 -6.37
N GLU A 330 7.76 -6.80 -5.19
CA GLU A 330 6.42 -6.24 -5.09
C GLU A 330 6.31 -4.90 -5.83
N SER A 331 7.29 -4.02 -5.68
CA SER A 331 7.24 -2.68 -6.28
C SER A 331 7.48 -2.71 -7.79
N GLN A 332 8.42 -3.52 -8.26
CA GLN A 332 8.72 -3.63 -9.69
C GLN A 332 7.59 -4.34 -10.46
N ILE A 333 7.01 -5.41 -9.90
CA ILE A 333 5.84 -6.07 -10.49
C ILE A 333 4.65 -5.10 -10.53
N THR A 334 4.42 -4.33 -9.46
CA THR A 334 3.34 -3.34 -9.42
C THR A 334 3.55 -2.25 -10.48
N THR A 335 4.78 -1.77 -10.64
CA THR A 335 5.12 -0.76 -11.65
C THR A 335 4.88 -1.30 -13.07
N LEU A 336 5.27 -2.55 -13.35
CA LEU A 336 4.98 -3.22 -14.63
C LEU A 336 3.48 -3.38 -14.87
N LEU A 337 2.71 -3.79 -13.86
CA LEU A 337 1.27 -4.00 -13.97
C LEU A 337 0.51 -2.70 -14.27
N ILE A 338 0.97 -1.56 -13.75
CA ILE A 338 0.38 -0.25 -14.01
C ILE A 338 0.86 0.29 -15.36
N SER A 339 2.13 0.09 -15.71
CA SER A 339 2.76 0.57 -16.94
C SER A 339 2.45 -0.27 -18.17
N LYS A 340 1.42 -1.11 -18.10
CA LYS A 340 0.98 -1.96 -19.20
C LYS A 340 0.55 -1.12 -20.42
N PRO A 341 1.02 -1.45 -21.64
CA PRO A 341 0.63 -0.72 -22.86
C PRO A 341 -0.88 -0.66 -23.08
N GLU A 342 -1.64 -1.66 -22.60
CA GLU A 342 -3.10 -1.71 -22.68
C GLU A 342 -3.80 -0.53 -21.99
N ARG A 343 -3.12 0.17 -21.08
CA ARG A 343 -3.66 1.35 -20.37
C ARG A 343 -3.44 2.67 -21.09
N LYS A 344 -2.68 2.70 -22.19
CA LYS A 344 -2.44 3.90 -23.02
C LYS A 344 -1.93 5.11 -22.21
N MET A 345 -0.99 4.88 -21.28
CA MET A 345 -0.28 5.96 -20.57
C MET A 345 0.82 6.55 -21.45
N VAL A 346 1.11 7.84 -21.28
CA VAL A 346 1.92 8.61 -22.24
C VAL A 346 3.09 9.36 -21.61
N LYS A 347 3.08 9.62 -20.29
CA LYS A 347 4.12 10.41 -19.61
C LYS A 347 5.33 9.59 -19.13
N GLY A 348 5.36 8.30 -19.45
CA GLY A 348 6.43 7.38 -19.11
C GLY A 348 6.49 7.00 -17.62
N SER A 349 7.03 5.81 -17.34
CA SER A 349 7.33 5.33 -15.99
C SER A 349 8.85 5.19 -15.78
N GLY A 350 9.28 5.18 -14.52
CA GLY A 350 10.69 5.02 -14.16
C GLY A 350 10.86 3.98 -13.07
N PHE A 351 11.68 2.98 -13.32
CA PHE A 351 11.84 1.84 -12.42
C PHE A 351 12.98 2.02 -11.42
N HIS A 352 14.01 2.79 -11.77
CA HIS A 352 15.20 3.01 -10.94
C HIS A 352 14.94 4.09 -9.88
N LEU A 353 14.29 5.19 -10.28
CA LEU A 353 13.94 6.28 -9.35
C LEU A 353 12.95 5.81 -8.29
N ASP A 354 11.91 5.07 -8.71
CA ASP A 354 10.90 4.55 -7.78
C ASP A 354 11.51 3.55 -6.79
N LEU A 355 12.42 2.68 -7.26
CA LEU A 355 13.12 1.74 -6.39
C LEU A 355 13.98 2.45 -5.35
N LEU A 356 14.77 3.44 -5.79
CA LEU A 356 15.63 4.24 -4.90
C LEU A 356 14.80 4.95 -3.83
N LEU A 357 13.69 5.56 -4.22
CA LEU A 357 12.82 6.28 -3.30
C LEU A 357 12.14 5.33 -2.31
N ILE A 358 11.49 4.26 -2.77
CA ILE A 358 10.72 3.35 -1.90
C ILE A 358 11.65 2.69 -0.86
N ILE A 359 12.75 2.06 -1.30
CA ILE A 359 13.66 1.36 -0.37
C ILE A 359 14.50 2.34 0.42
N GLY A 360 14.96 3.44 -0.19
CA GLY A 360 15.73 4.48 0.48
C GLY A 360 14.95 5.14 1.62
N MET A 361 13.70 5.55 1.37
CA MET A 361 12.82 6.06 2.41
C MET A 361 12.51 5.02 3.48
N GLY A 362 12.32 3.75 3.11
CA GLY A 362 12.14 2.66 4.08
C GLY A 362 13.34 2.47 5.00
N GLY A 363 14.56 2.54 4.45
CA GLY A 363 15.80 2.44 5.22
C GLY A 363 16.05 3.66 6.11
N VAL A 364 15.80 4.87 5.63
CA VAL A 364 15.86 6.09 6.45
C VAL A 364 14.76 6.08 7.53
N GLY A 365 13.55 5.64 7.19
CA GLY A 365 12.44 5.49 8.13
C GLY A 365 12.75 4.54 9.28
N ALA A 366 13.57 3.50 9.04
CA ALA A 366 14.00 2.59 10.09
C ALA A 366 14.76 3.30 11.23
N LEU A 367 15.52 4.38 10.96
CA LEU A 367 16.18 5.21 11.99
C LEU A 367 15.20 5.88 12.94
N PHE A 368 13.98 6.15 12.45
CA PHE A 368 12.89 6.75 13.21
C PHE A 368 11.92 5.70 13.78
N GLY A 369 12.25 4.41 13.65
CA GLY A 369 11.40 3.31 14.08
C GLY A 369 10.11 3.21 13.28
N LEU A 370 10.12 3.72 12.06
CA LEU A 370 9.01 3.65 11.13
C LEU A 370 9.09 2.34 10.33
N PRO A 371 7.94 1.74 9.98
CA PRO A 371 7.91 0.60 9.10
C PRO A 371 8.39 0.95 7.70
N TRP A 372 9.13 0.06 7.06
CA TRP A 372 9.40 0.13 5.63
C TRP A 372 8.14 -0.26 4.86
N LEU A 373 7.96 0.31 3.68
CA LEU A 373 6.77 0.15 2.86
C LEU A 373 7.17 -0.32 1.45
N SER A 374 6.21 -0.86 0.71
CA SER A 374 6.35 -1.22 -0.70
C SER A 374 5.26 -0.55 -1.55
N ALA A 375 5.44 -0.52 -2.86
CA ALA A 375 4.34 -0.14 -3.74
C ALA A 375 3.33 -1.30 -3.83
N THR A 376 2.10 -1.04 -3.40
CA THR A 376 1.12 -2.12 -3.23
C THR A 376 0.26 -2.33 -4.47
N THR A 377 0.22 -3.58 -4.95
CA THR A 377 -0.38 -3.95 -6.24
C THR A 377 -1.85 -3.56 -6.35
N VAL A 378 -2.68 -4.02 -5.40
CA VAL A 378 -4.13 -3.84 -5.47
C VAL A 378 -4.52 -2.37 -5.39
N ARG A 379 -3.92 -1.61 -4.45
CA ARG A 379 -4.21 -0.18 -4.26
C ARG A 379 -3.75 0.65 -5.45
N SER A 380 -2.57 0.35 -5.99
CA SER A 380 -2.04 1.11 -7.13
C SER A 380 -2.83 0.81 -8.42
N ILE A 381 -3.29 -0.44 -8.61
CA ILE A 381 -4.18 -0.79 -9.72
C ILE A 381 -5.54 -0.11 -9.58
N THR A 382 -6.17 -0.11 -8.39
CA THR A 382 -7.45 0.56 -8.18
C THR A 382 -7.34 2.07 -8.34
N HIS A 383 -6.24 2.66 -7.89
CA HIS A 383 -5.93 4.07 -8.07
C HIS A 383 -5.83 4.44 -9.56
N ALA A 384 -5.04 3.71 -10.33
CA ALA A 384 -4.94 3.91 -11.76
C ALA A 384 -6.29 3.69 -12.47
N ASN A 385 -7.06 2.65 -12.09
CA ASN A 385 -8.37 2.38 -12.67
C ASN A 385 -9.39 3.50 -12.40
N ALA A 386 -9.33 4.14 -11.23
CA ALA A 386 -10.21 5.27 -10.89
C ALA A 386 -9.90 6.52 -11.73
N LEU A 387 -8.65 6.64 -12.21
CA LEU A 387 -8.19 7.71 -13.10
C LEU A 387 -8.32 7.37 -14.58
N THR A 388 -8.73 6.14 -14.92
CA THR A 388 -8.95 5.71 -16.29
C THR A 388 -10.20 6.34 -16.88
N VAL A 389 -10.06 6.94 -18.05
CA VAL A 389 -11.17 7.45 -18.85
C VAL A 389 -11.55 6.41 -19.90
N MET A 390 -12.80 5.98 -19.85
CA MET A 390 -13.38 5.01 -20.78
C MET A 390 -14.24 5.74 -21.81
N VAL A 391 -14.02 5.45 -23.10
CA VAL A 391 -14.86 5.94 -24.19
C VAL A 391 -15.85 4.85 -24.58
N LYS A 392 -17.11 5.24 -24.72
CA LYS A 392 -18.13 4.38 -25.30
C LYS A 392 -18.10 4.56 -26.81
N ASP A 393 -17.88 3.47 -27.52
CA ASP A 393 -17.86 3.51 -28.98
C ASP A 393 -19.26 3.86 -29.52
N SER A 394 -19.32 4.51 -30.69
CA SER A 394 -20.58 4.98 -31.30
C SER A 394 -21.49 3.82 -31.73
N THR A 395 -20.93 2.61 -31.81
CA THR A 395 -21.60 1.37 -32.18
C THR A 395 -22.50 0.86 -31.05
N PRO A 396 -23.80 0.63 -31.29
CA PRO A 396 -24.69 0.05 -30.30
C PRO A 396 -24.19 -1.34 -29.84
N GLY A 397 -23.90 -1.49 -28.55
CA GLY A 397 -23.45 -2.75 -27.95
C GLY A 397 -21.93 -2.97 -27.83
N ALA A 398 -21.10 -2.05 -28.35
CA ALA A 398 -19.66 -2.13 -28.19
C ALA A 398 -19.23 -1.95 -26.72
N ALA A 399 -18.30 -2.81 -26.26
CA ALA A 399 -17.72 -2.67 -24.93
C ALA A 399 -16.93 -1.35 -24.84
N PRO A 400 -17.01 -0.62 -23.71
CA PRO A 400 -16.28 0.62 -23.55
C PRO A 400 -14.77 0.36 -23.61
N GLN A 401 -14.05 1.16 -24.38
CA GLN A 401 -12.60 1.04 -24.54
C GLN A 401 -11.85 2.07 -23.68
N ILE A 402 -10.65 1.72 -23.23
CA ILE A 402 -9.76 2.64 -22.51
C ILE A 402 -9.27 3.70 -23.49
N GLN A 403 -9.51 4.98 -23.18
CA GLN A 403 -9.02 6.12 -23.95
C GLN A 403 -7.66 6.57 -23.44
N SER A 404 -7.58 6.87 -22.16
CA SER A 404 -6.36 7.34 -21.49
C SER A 404 -6.50 7.19 -19.97
N VAL A 405 -5.39 7.31 -19.25
CA VAL A 405 -5.35 7.44 -17.79
C VAL A 405 -4.88 8.84 -17.45
N ARG A 406 -5.54 9.50 -16.50
CA ARG A 406 -5.09 10.81 -16.00
C ARG A 406 -3.84 10.62 -15.13
N GLU A 407 -2.68 10.88 -15.70
CA GLU A 407 -1.39 10.83 -15.01
C GLU A 407 -1.14 12.15 -14.26
N GLN A 408 -1.19 12.11 -12.93
CA GLN A 408 -1.02 13.28 -12.06
C GLN A 408 -0.47 12.89 -10.69
N ARG A 409 -0.02 13.87 -9.90
CA ARG A 409 0.62 13.68 -8.57
C ARG A 409 -0.28 14.00 -7.38
N ILE A 410 -1.34 14.76 -7.61
CA ILE A 410 -2.17 15.37 -6.57
C ILE A 410 -3.07 14.35 -5.86
N SER A 411 -3.63 13.36 -6.53
CA SER A 411 -4.44 12.34 -5.83
C SER A 411 -3.61 11.54 -4.84
N GLY A 412 -2.40 11.11 -5.22
CA GLY A 412 -1.48 10.41 -4.35
C GLY A 412 -1.07 11.28 -3.16
N LEU A 413 -0.76 12.55 -3.43
CA LEU A 413 -0.41 13.53 -2.41
C LEU A 413 -1.57 13.77 -1.43
N LEU A 414 -2.80 14.00 -1.93
CA LEU A 414 -3.99 14.21 -1.11
C LEU A 414 -4.28 12.98 -0.25
N VAL A 415 -4.18 11.77 -0.81
CA VAL A 415 -4.34 10.53 -0.04
C VAL A 415 -3.30 10.46 1.08
N ALA A 416 -2.04 10.76 0.79
CA ALA A 416 -0.97 10.68 1.77
C ALA A 416 -1.13 11.70 2.90
N VAL A 417 -1.57 12.93 2.58
CA VAL A 417 -1.90 13.95 3.59
C VAL A 417 -3.10 13.52 4.43
N LEU A 418 -4.19 13.05 3.80
CA LEU A 418 -5.39 12.63 4.50
C LEU A 418 -5.16 11.40 5.41
N VAL A 419 -4.23 10.50 5.07
CA VAL A 419 -3.86 9.37 5.94
C VAL A 419 -3.06 9.83 7.17
N GLY A 420 -2.39 10.98 7.10
CA GLY A 420 -1.61 11.54 8.20
C GLY A 420 -2.41 12.38 9.20
N GLU A 421 -3.58 12.87 8.79
CA GLU A 421 -4.58 13.55 9.64
C GLU A 421 -5.45 12.53 10.40
#